data_AF-A0A7X9FA72-F1
#
_entry.id   AF-A0A7X9FA72-F1
#
_cell.length_a   1.000
_cell.length_b   1.000
_cell.length_c   1.000
_cell.angle_alpha   90.00
_cell.angle_beta   90.00
_cell.angle_gamma   90.00
#
_symmetry.space_group_name_H-M   'P 1'
#
loop_
_entity.id
_entity.type
_entity.pdbx_description
1 polymer ?
#
loop_
_entity_poly.entity_id
_entity_poly.type
_entity_poly.pdbx_seq_one_letter_code
_entity_poly.pdbx_strand_id
1 'polypeptide(L)'
;MNNFCLNIAGYVIRMERSAEGPVLMPAQRFRKSIIAGEGFDYLIRVHRGECAIPPGAERVFNAPLVEEKEGHTVIKHHEFWSIYKRDNLIFIKTIFPYNPGMHSGMLTLSRHSVV
;
A
#
# COMPACT_ATOMS: atom_id res chain seq x y z
N MET A 1 -1.80 17.10 -3.52
CA MET A 1 -3.14 17.31 -2.91
C MET A 1 -3.15 16.68 -1.52
N ASN A 2 -4.04 17.13 -0.63
CA ASN A 2 -4.18 16.53 0.71
C ASN A 2 -4.94 15.19 0.65
N ASN A 3 -5.91 15.10 -0.26
CA ASN A 3 -6.59 13.85 -0.61
C ASN A 3 -7.09 13.89 -2.06
N PHE A 4 -7.47 12.73 -2.59
CA PHE A 4 -8.25 12.59 -3.81
C PHE A 4 -8.91 11.21 -3.87
N CYS A 5 -9.99 11.07 -4.65
CA CYS A 5 -10.68 9.80 -4.86
C CYS A 5 -10.48 9.29 -6.28
N LEU A 6 -10.27 7.97 -6.42
CA LEU A 6 -10.18 7.27 -7.70
C LEU A 6 -11.30 6.23 -7.82
N ASN A 7 -11.95 6.14 -8.97
CA ASN A 7 -12.74 4.98 -9.37
C ASN A 7 -11.86 4.00 -10.14
N ILE A 8 -11.62 2.82 -9.56
CA ILE A 8 -10.86 1.74 -10.17
C ILE A 8 -11.70 0.46 -10.10
N ALA A 9 -12.04 -0.09 -11.27
CA ALA A 9 -12.83 -1.31 -11.40
C ALA A 9 -14.16 -1.29 -10.62
N GLY A 10 -14.81 -0.11 -10.53
CA GLY A 10 -16.07 0.08 -9.82
C GLY A 10 -15.94 0.40 -8.34
N TYR A 11 -14.72 0.35 -7.78
CA TYR A 11 -14.45 0.72 -6.39
C TYR A 11 -13.97 2.17 -6.27
N VAL A 12 -14.46 2.87 -5.25
CA VAL A 12 -14.00 4.20 -4.86
C VAL A 12 -12.88 4.10 -3.83
N ILE A 13 -11.68 4.48 -4.23
CA ILE A 13 -10.47 4.47 -3.40
C ILE A 13 -10.11 5.92 -3.04
N ARG A 14 -10.19 6.26 -1.76
CA ARG A 14 -9.72 7.54 -1.23
C ARG A 14 -8.25 7.45 -0.86
N MET A 15 -7.44 8.33 -1.44
CA MET A 15 -6.04 8.50 -1.12
C MET A 15 -5.89 9.72 -0.21
N GLU A 16 -5.22 9.56 0.94
CA GLU A 16 -4.95 10.63 1.89
C GLU A 16 -3.48 10.69 2.27
N ARG A 17 -2.89 11.89 2.32
CA ARG A 17 -1.60 12.06 3.00
C ARG A 17 -1.82 12.19 4.50
N SER A 18 -0.90 11.66 5.30
CA SER A 18 -0.80 12.06 6.70
C SER A 18 -0.26 13.49 6.83
N ALA A 19 -0.31 14.07 8.04
CA ALA A 19 0.17 15.43 8.31
C ALA A 19 1.60 15.65 7.77
N GLU A 20 2.50 14.69 8.01
CA GLU A 20 3.89 14.69 7.53
C GLU A 20 4.09 13.86 6.26
N GLY A 21 3.00 13.32 5.70
CA GLY A 21 3.02 12.45 4.52
C GLY A 21 3.48 13.16 3.26
N PRO A 22 3.93 12.41 2.24
CA PRO A 22 4.30 13.00 0.96
C PRO A 22 3.09 13.63 0.28
N VAL A 23 3.34 14.63 -0.59
CA VAL A 23 2.29 15.16 -1.47
C VAL A 23 1.86 14.07 -2.43
N LEU A 24 0.58 13.74 -2.41
CA LEU A 24 0.02 12.73 -3.32
C LEU A 24 -0.53 13.41 -4.58
N MET A 25 -0.19 12.85 -5.73
CA MET A 25 -0.73 13.24 -7.03
C MET A 25 -0.86 12.00 -7.92
N PRO A 26 -2.04 11.73 -8.49
CA PRO A 26 -2.18 10.69 -9.49
C PRO A 26 -1.43 11.09 -10.77
N ALA A 27 -0.73 10.14 -11.39
CA ALA A 27 -0.11 10.35 -12.68
C ALA A 27 -1.16 10.68 -13.75
N GLN A 28 -0.75 11.39 -14.82
CA GLN A 28 -1.68 11.89 -15.85
C GLN A 28 -2.56 10.79 -16.46
N ARG A 29 -2.05 9.58 -16.63
CA ARG A 29 -2.80 8.42 -17.15
C ARG A 29 -4.04 8.06 -16.32
N PHE A 30 -4.08 8.43 -15.05
CA PHE A 30 -5.18 8.15 -14.14
C PHE A 30 -6.19 9.30 -14.01
N ARG A 31 -6.05 10.39 -14.78
CA ARG A 31 -6.96 11.56 -14.68
C ARG A 31 -8.43 11.19 -14.86
N LYS A 32 -8.75 10.27 -15.76
CA LYS A 32 -10.13 9.82 -16.02
C LYS A 32 -10.75 9.01 -14.87
N SER A 33 -9.91 8.50 -13.97
CA SER A 33 -10.35 7.77 -12.79
C SER A 33 -10.63 8.70 -11.60
N ILE A 34 -10.24 9.97 -11.66
CA ILE A 34 -10.46 10.91 -10.56
C ILE A 34 -11.95 11.25 -10.48
N ILE A 35 -12.54 11.10 -9.29
CA ILE A 35 -13.94 11.44 -9.03
C ILE A 35 -14.06 12.43 -7.87
N ALA A 36 -15.18 13.16 -7.84
CA ALA A 36 -15.55 14.03 -6.72
C ALA A 36 -16.49 13.30 -5.75
N GLY A 37 -16.37 13.57 -4.45
CA GLY A 37 -17.23 12.99 -3.41
C GLY A 37 -16.44 12.56 -2.18
N GLU A 38 -17.14 12.41 -1.05
CA GLU A 38 -16.53 12.02 0.23
C GLU A 38 -16.64 10.53 0.55
N GLY A 39 -17.59 9.82 -0.05
CA GLY A 39 -17.78 8.38 0.14
C GLY A 39 -16.67 7.57 -0.50
N PHE A 40 -16.23 6.50 0.17
CA PHE A 40 -15.20 5.59 -0.33
C PHE A 40 -15.42 4.16 0.17
N ASP A 41 -15.05 3.19 -0.65
CA ASP A 41 -15.01 1.78 -0.25
C ASP A 41 -13.71 1.47 0.50
N TYR A 42 -12.61 2.09 0.07
CA TYR A 42 -11.28 1.91 0.61
C TYR A 42 -10.61 3.24 0.90
N LEU A 43 -9.94 3.31 2.05
CA LEU A 43 -9.05 4.42 2.41
C LEU A 43 -7.61 3.94 2.43
N ILE A 44 -6.77 4.62 1.64
CA ILE A 44 -5.32 4.48 1.63
C ILE A 44 -4.73 5.75 2.24
N ARG A 45 -4.10 5.61 3.41
CA ARG A 45 -3.33 6.70 4.03
C ARG A 45 -1.84 6.48 3.82
N VAL A 46 -1.15 7.53 3.34
CA VAL A 46 0.29 7.51 3.08
C VAL A 46 1.02 8.32 4.14
N HIS A 47 1.90 7.64 4.87
CA HIS A 47 2.72 8.20 5.94
C HIS A 47 4.18 8.34 5.47
N ARG A 48 4.93 9.28 6.07
CA ARG A 48 6.41 9.28 6.02
C ARG A 48 6.96 8.56 7.24
N GLY A 49 8.15 8.00 7.10
CA GLY A 49 8.87 7.33 8.18
C GLY A 49 8.51 5.85 8.32
N GLU A 50 9.04 5.23 9.37
CA GLU A 50 8.76 3.84 9.69
C GLU A 50 7.34 3.72 10.24
N CYS A 51 6.58 2.79 9.68
CA CYS A 51 5.30 2.40 10.25
C CYS A 51 5.47 0.98 10.79
N ALA A 52 5.42 0.85 12.11
CA ALA A 52 5.49 -0.45 12.76
C ALA A 52 4.18 -1.23 12.53
N ILE A 53 4.31 -2.54 12.35
CA ILE A 53 3.16 -3.44 12.38
C ILE A 53 2.70 -3.50 13.84
N PRO A 54 1.41 -3.22 14.13
CA PRO A 54 0.95 -3.17 15.50
C PRO A 54 1.05 -4.56 16.16
N PRO A 55 1.35 -4.62 17.47
CA PRO A 55 1.34 -5.89 18.21
C PRO A 55 0.02 -6.64 18.02
N GLY A 56 0.09 -7.96 17.88
CA GLY A 56 -1.09 -8.81 17.66
C GLY A 56 -1.64 -8.82 16.23
N ALA A 57 -1.02 -8.12 15.27
CA ALA A 57 -1.32 -8.33 13.86
C ALA A 57 -0.75 -9.67 13.39
N GLU A 58 -1.58 -10.48 12.74
CA GLU A 58 -1.22 -11.79 12.23
C GLU A 58 -0.70 -11.68 10.80
N ARG A 59 0.42 -12.36 10.49
CA ARG A 59 0.90 -12.45 9.11
C ARG A 59 0.07 -13.46 8.33
N VAL A 60 -0.75 -12.97 7.41
CA VAL A 60 -1.67 -13.79 6.60
C VAL A 60 -1.11 -14.15 5.22
N PHE A 61 -0.05 -13.48 4.77
CA PHE A 61 0.64 -13.80 3.52
C PHE A 61 2.10 -13.37 3.58
N ASN A 62 2.98 -14.12 2.91
CA ASN A 62 4.37 -13.74 2.67
C ASN A 62 4.82 -14.27 1.31
N ALA A 63 5.53 -13.44 0.54
CA ALA A 63 6.13 -13.81 -0.72
C ALA A 63 7.59 -13.33 -0.80
N PRO A 64 8.50 -14.19 -1.29
CA PRO A 64 9.88 -13.81 -1.57
C PRO A 64 10.00 -12.97 -2.85
N LEU A 65 11.11 -12.24 -3.00
CA LEU A 65 11.55 -11.71 -4.29
C LEU A 65 12.33 -12.81 -4.98
N VAL A 66 11.84 -13.23 -6.13
CA VAL A 66 12.42 -14.31 -6.93
C VAL A 66 12.84 -13.74 -8.27
N GLU A 67 14.04 -14.08 -8.71
CA GLU A 67 14.57 -13.73 -10.04
C GLU A 67 14.97 -15.00 -10.77
N GLU A 68 14.82 -14.99 -12.09
CA GLU A 68 15.42 -16.02 -12.94
C GLU A 68 16.80 -15.57 -13.42
N LYS A 69 17.81 -16.41 -13.20
CA LYS A 69 19.16 -16.22 -13.71
C LYS A 69 19.61 -17.51 -14.39
N GLU A 70 19.94 -17.41 -15.68
CA GLU A 70 20.42 -18.55 -16.48
C GLU A 70 19.45 -19.76 -16.42
N GLY A 71 18.14 -19.50 -16.38
CA GLY A 71 17.11 -20.54 -16.29
C GLY A 71 16.89 -21.12 -14.88
N HIS A 72 17.60 -20.62 -13.86
CA HIS A 72 17.44 -21.03 -12.47
C HIS A 72 16.70 -19.97 -11.66
N THR A 73 15.75 -20.42 -10.84
CA THR A 73 15.04 -19.60 -9.85
C THR A 73 15.96 -19.29 -8.68
N VAL A 74 16.25 -18.01 -8.46
CA VAL A 74 17.07 -17.51 -7.34
C VAL A 74 16.21 -16.63 -6.42
N ILE A 75 16.13 -16.99 -5.15
CA ILE A 75 15.51 -16.15 -4.13
C ILE A 75 16.48 -15.04 -3.75
N LYS A 76 16.09 -13.79 -4.01
CA LYS A 76 16.86 -12.59 -3.62
C LYS A 76 16.56 -12.15 -2.21
N HIS A 77 15.29 -12.19 -1.81
CA HIS A 77 14.83 -11.82 -0.48
C HIS A 77 13.68 -12.71 -0.05
N HIS A 78 13.70 -13.18 1.19
CA HIS A 78 12.64 -14.06 1.73
C HIS A 78 11.36 -13.32 2.13
N GLU A 79 11.46 -12.02 2.39
CA GLU A 79 10.36 -11.18 2.89
C GLU A 79 10.15 -9.97 1.99
N PHE A 80 9.99 -10.21 0.69
CA PHE A 80 9.77 -9.13 -0.27
C PHE A 80 8.42 -8.48 -0.08
N TRP A 81 7.39 -9.31 0.07
CA TRP A 81 6.00 -8.91 0.26
C TRP A 81 5.43 -9.64 1.47
N SER A 82 4.89 -8.91 2.43
CA SER A 82 4.23 -9.49 3.59
C SER A 82 2.93 -8.75 3.88
N ILE A 83 1.87 -9.52 4.15
CA ILE A 83 0.56 -8.98 4.47
C ILE A 83 0.21 -9.41 5.90
N TYR A 84 -0.16 -8.42 6.72
CA TYR A 84 -0.60 -8.60 8.08
C TYR A 84 -2.04 -8.14 8.21
N LYS A 85 -2.79 -8.80 9.09
CA LYS A 85 -4.18 -8.45 9.39
C LYS A 85 -4.35 -8.25 10.88
N ARG A 86 -5.10 -7.20 11.26
CA ARG A 86 -5.61 -7.00 12.61
C ARG A 86 -6.97 -6.34 12.52
N ASP A 87 -8.00 -6.97 13.07
CA ASP A 87 -9.39 -6.49 12.99
C ASP A 87 -9.80 -6.20 11.52
N ASN A 88 -10.22 -4.96 11.24
CA ASN A 88 -10.58 -4.46 9.90
C ASN A 88 -9.42 -3.77 9.16
N LEU A 89 -8.20 -3.91 9.67
CA LEU A 89 -6.98 -3.34 9.10
C LEU A 89 -6.14 -4.42 8.41
N ILE A 90 -5.66 -4.09 7.22
CA ILE A 90 -4.69 -4.86 6.46
C ILE A 90 -3.44 -3.99 6.30
N PHE A 91 -2.28 -4.57 6.58
CA PHE A 91 -0.98 -3.93 6.43
C PHE A 91 -0.20 -4.70 5.37
N ILE A 92 0.17 -4.05 4.28
CA ILE A 92 0.97 -4.61 3.20
C ILE A 92 2.35 -3.98 3.30
N LYS A 93 3.36 -4.76 3.69
CA LYS A 93 4.75 -4.34 3.78
C LYS A 93 5.52 -4.88 2.59
N THR A 94 6.32 -4.01 1.98
CA THR A 94 7.26 -4.37 0.91
C THR A 94 8.63 -3.78 1.18
N ILE A 95 9.68 -4.43 0.70
CA ILE A 95 11.02 -3.84 0.60
C ILE A 95 11.29 -3.32 -0.82
N PHE A 96 12.22 -2.38 -0.96
CA PHE A 96 12.66 -1.86 -2.27
C PHE A 96 14.17 -2.07 -2.44
N PRO A 97 14.60 -3.30 -2.81
CA PRO A 97 16.02 -3.68 -2.76
C PRO A 97 16.91 -2.90 -3.73
N TYR A 98 16.30 -2.27 -4.74
CA TYR A 98 16.99 -1.49 -5.76
C TYR A 98 16.89 0.03 -5.55
N ASN A 99 16.31 0.48 -4.43
CA ASN A 99 16.18 1.90 -4.13
C ASN A 99 17.14 2.31 -3.00
N PRO A 100 18.25 3.01 -3.29
CA PRO A 100 19.27 3.34 -2.30
C PRO A 100 18.78 4.33 -1.22
N GLY A 101 17.70 5.07 -1.47
CA GLY A 101 17.17 6.06 -0.52
C GLY A 101 15.93 5.61 0.25
N MET A 102 15.35 4.45 -0.07
CA MET A 102 14.12 3.96 0.57
C MET A 102 14.15 2.44 0.65
N HIS A 103 14.34 1.90 1.85
CA HIS A 103 14.53 0.46 2.03
C HIS A 103 13.23 -0.35 2.08
N SER A 104 12.14 0.26 2.54
CA SER A 104 10.83 -0.40 2.64
C SER A 104 9.68 0.60 2.62
N GLY A 105 8.47 0.08 2.40
CA GLY A 105 7.23 0.82 2.47
C GLY A 105 6.14 -0.04 3.07
N MET A 106 5.20 0.60 3.76
CA MET A 106 4.00 -0.06 4.27
C MET A 106 2.76 0.68 3.82
N LEU A 107 1.82 -0.08 3.27
CA LEU A 107 0.48 0.38 2.91
C LEU A 107 -0.49 -0.15 3.95
N THR A 108 -1.21 0.75 4.61
CA THR A 108 -2.31 0.39 5.51
C THR A 108 -3.64 0.59 4.80
N LEU A 109 -4.45 -0.45 4.80
CA LEU A 109 -5.81 -0.46 4.27
C LEU A 109 -6.78 -0.68 5.42
N SER A 110 -7.80 0.16 5.50
CA SER A 110 -8.95 -0.08 6.36
C SER A 110 -10.17 -0.33 5.49
N ARG A 111 -10.92 -1.39 5.76
CA ARG A 111 -12.25 -1.53 5.18
C ARG A 111 -13.22 -0.66 5.97
N HIS A 112 -13.89 0.27 5.31
CA HIS A 112 -15.03 0.95 5.90
C HIS A 112 -16.21 -0.02 5.87
N SER A 113 -16.65 -0.49 7.03
CA SER A 113 -17.92 -1.20 7.12
C SER A 113 -19.02 -0.15 7.06
N VAL A 114 -19.92 -0.26 6.07
CA VAL A 114 -21.22 0.41 6.14
C VAL A 114 -22.06 -0.43 7.10
N VAL A 115 -22.11 -0.02 8.36
CA VAL A 115 -23.16 -0.39 9.32
C VAL A 115 -23.55 0.87 10.06
#